data_AF-U6DKQ0-F1
#
_entry.id   AF-U6DKQ0-F1
#
_cell.length_a   1.000
_cell.length_b   1.000
_cell.length_c   1.000
_cell.angle_alpha   90.00
_cell.angle_beta   90.00
_cell.angle_gamma   90.00
#
_symmetry.space_group_name_H-M   'P 1'
#
loop_
_entity.id
_entity.type
_entity.pdbx_description
1 polymer ?
#
loop_
_entity_poly.entity_id
_entity_poly.type
_entity_poly.pdbx_seq_one_letter_code
_entity_poly.pdbx_strand_id
1 'polypeptide(L)'
;DDVVTNLGNHYDPTTGKFTCSIPGIYFFTYHVLMRGGDGTSMWADLCKNNQVRASAIAQDADQNYDYASNSVVLHLEPGDEVYIKLDGGKAHGGNNNKYSTFSGFIIYAD
;
A
#
# COMPACT_ATOMS: atom_id res chain seq x y z
N ASP A 1 -11.59 9.32 1.73
CA ASP A 1 -10.81 8.21 2.26
C ASP A 1 -11.59 7.51 3.35
N ASP A 2 -11.43 6.19 3.47
CA ASP A 2 -12.23 5.35 4.38
C ASP A 2 -11.33 4.36 5.12
N VAL A 3 -11.34 4.41 6.45
CA VAL A 3 -10.56 3.52 7.31
C VAL A 3 -11.49 2.47 7.89
N VAL A 4 -11.40 1.25 7.36
CA VAL A 4 -12.23 0.12 7.83
C VAL A 4 -11.81 -0.32 9.24
N THR A 5 -10.51 -0.42 9.49
CA THR A 5 -9.94 -0.87 10.77
C THR A 5 -8.67 -0.08 11.09
N ASN A 6 -8.52 0.36 12.35
CA ASN A 6 -7.31 1.00 12.86
C ASN A 6 -7.12 0.75 14.37
N LEU A 7 -7.07 -0.52 14.76
CA LEU A 7 -6.83 -0.88 16.16
C LEU A 7 -5.44 -0.44 16.59
N GLY A 8 -5.35 0.30 17.70
CA GLY A 8 -4.11 0.93 18.18
C GLY A 8 -3.85 2.32 17.63
N ASN A 9 -4.61 2.79 16.63
CA ASN A 9 -4.43 4.11 16.00
C ASN A 9 -3.01 4.35 15.44
N HIS A 10 -2.38 3.28 14.93
CA HIS A 10 -1.03 3.34 14.37
C HIS A 10 -1.00 3.70 12.88
N TYR A 11 -2.16 3.70 12.21
CA TYR A 11 -2.30 4.20 10.85
C TYR A 11 -2.84 5.64 10.86
N ASP A 12 -2.16 6.54 10.16
CA ASP A 12 -2.61 7.92 9.96
C ASP A 12 -3.32 8.05 8.59
N PRO A 13 -4.66 8.28 8.57
CA PRO A 13 -5.40 8.42 7.33
C PRO A 13 -5.09 9.69 6.54
N THR A 14 -4.44 10.68 7.15
CA THR A 14 -4.08 11.93 6.47
C THR A 14 -2.85 11.73 5.59
N THR A 15 -1.92 10.89 6.04
CA THR A 15 -0.66 10.62 5.34
C THR A 15 -0.64 9.26 4.63
N GLY A 16 -1.56 8.37 4.97
CA GLY A 16 -1.62 7.00 4.45
C GLY A 16 -0.53 6.08 5.01
N LYS A 17 0.10 6.47 6.13
CA LYS A 17 1.23 5.75 6.72
C LYS A 17 0.83 4.95 7.96
N PHE A 18 1.37 3.75 8.07
CA PHE A 18 1.42 3.01 9.33
C PHE A 18 2.75 3.30 10.04
N THR A 19 2.70 3.64 11.33
CA THR A 19 3.89 3.81 12.17
C THR A 19 3.91 2.75 13.25
N CYS A 20 4.96 1.92 13.23
CA CYS A 20 5.13 0.85 14.19
C CYS A 20 5.27 1.40 15.62
N SER A 21 4.53 0.82 16.57
CA SER A 21 4.66 1.11 18.01
C SER A 21 5.03 -0.12 18.84
N ILE A 22 4.88 -1.33 18.28
CA ILE A 22 5.17 -2.60 18.94
C ILE A 22 6.18 -3.34 18.06
N PRO A 23 7.40 -3.63 18.53
CA PRO A 23 8.36 -4.39 17.73
C PRO A 23 7.82 -5.78 17.41
N GLY A 24 8.07 -6.26 16.18
CA GLY A 24 7.57 -7.57 15.78
C GLY A 24 7.60 -7.85 14.28
N ILE A 25 7.06 -9.02 13.93
CA ILE A 25 6.84 -9.47 12.56
C ILE A 25 5.44 -9.07 12.10
N TYR A 26 5.36 -8.31 11.02
CA TYR A 26 4.12 -7.79 10.43
C TYR A 26 3.90 -8.34 9.02
N PHE A 27 2.64 -8.58 8.67
CA PHE A 27 2.20 -8.80 7.30
C PHE A 27 1.55 -7.55 6.74
N PHE A 28 1.91 -7.17 5.52
CA PHE A 28 1.25 -6.12 4.76
C PHE A 28 0.83 -6.62 3.38
N THR A 29 -0.31 -6.14 2.90
CA THR A 29 -0.81 -6.39 1.54
C THR A 29 -1.45 -5.13 0.99
N TYR A 30 -1.31 -4.94 -0.32
CA TYR A 30 -1.90 -3.82 -1.02
C TYR A 30 -2.36 -4.21 -2.42
N HIS A 31 -3.36 -3.48 -2.88
CA HIS A 31 -3.93 -3.57 -4.21
C HIS A 31 -4.23 -2.15 -4.66
N VAL A 32 -3.59 -1.67 -5.73
CA VAL A 32 -3.84 -0.34 -6.28
C VAL A 32 -4.40 -0.49 -7.68
N LEU A 33 -5.62 0.02 -7.88
CA LEU A 33 -6.26 -0.03 -9.20
C LEU A 33 -5.63 0.99 -10.14
N MET A 34 -5.42 0.60 -11.38
CA MET A 34 -5.12 1.46 -12.53
C MET A 34 -6.19 1.27 -13.61
N ARG A 35 -6.43 2.31 -14.40
CA ARG A 35 -7.17 2.22 -15.66
C ARG A 35 -6.22 2.58 -16.80
N GLY A 36 -5.95 1.61 -17.67
CA GLY A 36 -5.13 1.79 -18.86
C GLY A 36 -5.85 2.52 -20.01
N GLY A 37 -5.15 2.65 -21.13
CA GLY A 37 -5.57 3.37 -22.32
C GLY A 37 -5.01 4.78 -22.45
N ASP A 38 -3.97 5.13 -21.68
CA ASP A 38 -3.23 6.40 -21.83
C ASP A 38 -1.73 6.21 -22.12
N GLY A 39 -1.29 4.97 -22.39
CA GLY A 39 0.10 4.66 -22.70
C GLY A 39 1.01 4.57 -21.48
N THR A 40 0.48 4.67 -20.25
CA THR A 40 1.28 4.74 -19.02
C THR A 40 0.94 3.60 -18.05
N SER A 41 1.90 2.71 -17.81
CA SER A 41 1.80 1.70 -16.74
C SER A 41 2.01 2.35 -15.36
N MET A 42 1.55 1.69 -14.29
CA MET A 42 1.70 2.17 -12.92
C MET A 42 2.57 1.22 -12.09
N TRP A 43 3.46 1.80 -11.30
CA TRP A 43 4.25 1.07 -10.30
C TRP A 43 3.80 1.51 -8.91
N ALA A 44 3.46 0.55 -8.07
CA ALA A 44 3.13 0.77 -6.68
C ALA A 44 4.15 0.05 -5.80
N ASP A 45 4.82 0.82 -4.95
CA ASP A 45 5.85 0.34 -4.04
C ASP A 45 5.35 0.40 -2.61
N LEU A 46 5.53 -0.69 -1.87
CA LEU A 46 5.48 -0.67 -0.43
C LEU A 46 6.86 -0.33 0.12
N CYS A 47 6.92 0.78 0.85
CA CYS A 47 8.13 1.32 1.43
C CYS A 47 8.17 1.06 2.94
N LYS A 48 9.35 0.71 3.46
CA LYS A 48 9.73 0.79 4.87
C LYS A 48 10.77 1.91 5.01
N ASN A 49 10.47 2.99 5.73
CA ASN A 49 11.40 4.13 5.92
C ASN A 49 12.05 4.64 4.62
N ASN A 50 11.24 4.87 3.56
CA ASN A 50 11.68 5.24 2.21
C ASN A 50 12.44 4.16 1.42
N GLN A 51 12.67 2.97 1.96
CA GLN A 51 13.23 1.85 1.22
C GLN A 51 12.13 0.95 0.67
N VAL A 52 12.15 0.69 -0.65
CA VAL A 52 11.22 -0.24 -1.30
C VAL A 52 11.46 -1.66 -0.78
N ARG A 53 10.40 -2.32 -0.30
CA ARG A 53 10.43 -3.70 0.22
C ARG A 53 9.63 -4.67 -0.64
N ALA A 54 8.61 -4.18 -1.36
CA ALA A 54 7.86 -4.95 -2.34
C ALA A 54 7.26 -4.00 -3.38
N SER A 55 7.36 -4.36 -4.65
CA SER A 55 6.85 -3.57 -5.78
C SER A 55 5.89 -4.39 -6.61
N ALA A 56 4.92 -3.73 -7.22
CA ALA A 56 4.05 -4.31 -8.22
C ALA A 56 3.84 -3.34 -9.39
N ILE A 57 3.55 -3.92 -10.56
CA ILE A 57 3.22 -3.18 -11.77
C ILE A 57 1.79 -3.52 -12.17
N ALA A 58 1.02 -2.49 -12.56
CA ALA A 58 -0.19 -2.63 -13.36
C ALA A 58 0.18 -2.20 -14.79
N GLN A 59 0.05 -3.12 -15.74
CA GLN A 59 0.51 -2.86 -17.11
C GLN A 59 -0.58 -2.14 -17.90
N ASP A 60 -0.17 -1.14 -18.68
CA ASP A 60 -1.10 -0.48 -19.59
C ASP A 60 -1.61 -1.46 -20.64
N ALA A 61 -2.93 -1.51 -20.77
CA ALA A 61 -3.65 -2.22 -21.81
C ALA A 61 -4.92 -1.42 -22.13
N ASP A 62 -5.17 -1.19 -23.42
CA ASP A 62 -6.21 -0.27 -23.90
C ASP A 62 -7.56 -0.48 -23.19
N GLN A 63 -7.96 0.57 -22.45
CA GLN A 63 -9.22 0.67 -21.69
C GLN A 63 -9.48 -0.41 -20.63
N ASN A 64 -8.47 -1.21 -20.26
CA ASN A 64 -8.61 -2.22 -19.22
C ASN A 64 -8.30 -1.68 -17.83
N TYR A 65 -8.85 -2.37 -16.84
CA TYR A 65 -8.53 -2.20 -15.43
C TYR A 65 -7.51 -3.26 -15.02
N ASP A 66 -6.47 -2.85 -14.32
CA ASP A 66 -5.44 -3.74 -13.79
C ASP A 66 -5.02 -3.29 -12.39
N TYR A 67 -4.44 -4.20 -11.61
CA TYR A 67 -4.04 -3.95 -10.23
C TYR A 67 -2.55 -4.20 -10.01
N ALA A 68 -1.85 -3.19 -9.50
CA ALA A 68 -0.55 -3.39 -8.91
C ALA A 68 -0.77 -3.93 -7.49
N SER A 69 -0.53 -5.24 -7.32
CA SER A 69 -0.77 -5.95 -6.07
C SER A 69 0.47 -6.69 -5.60
N ASN A 70 0.81 -6.54 -4.32
CA ASN A 70 1.83 -7.36 -3.69
C ASN A 70 1.56 -7.50 -2.18
N SER A 71 2.39 -8.31 -1.53
CA SER A 71 2.40 -8.46 -0.08
C SER A 71 3.82 -8.70 0.41
N VAL A 72 4.08 -8.42 1.68
CA VAL A 72 5.40 -8.63 2.29
C VAL A 72 5.26 -8.90 3.78
N VAL A 73 6.16 -9.74 4.30
CA VAL A 73 6.39 -9.92 5.73
C VAL A 73 7.63 -9.13 6.13
N LEU A 74 7.52 -8.27 7.13
CA LEU A 74 8.59 -7.40 7.60
C LEU A 74 8.73 -7.50 9.10
N HIS A 75 9.97 -7.54 9.58
CA HIS A 75 10.26 -7.15 10.96
C HIS A 75 10.29 -5.61 11.05
N LEU A 76 9.62 -5.07 12.06
CA LEU A 76 9.53 -3.63 12.33
C LEU A 76 9.98 -3.31 13.76
N GLU A 77 10.66 -2.18 13.89
CA GLU A 77 11.01 -1.55 15.16
C GLU A 77 10.08 -0.35 15.43
N PRO A 78 9.92 0.08 16.70
CA PRO A 78 9.15 1.27 17.02
C PRO A 78 9.66 2.49 16.24
N GLY A 79 8.72 3.21 15.60
CA GLY A 79 9.01 4.36 14.74
C GLY A 79 9.19 4.02 13.26
N ASP A 80 9.31 2.74 12.87
CA ASP A 80 9.34 2.37 11.46
C ASP A 80 8.01 2.74 10.77
N GLU A 81 8.11 3.42 9.63
CA GLU A 81 6.97 3.79 8.79
C GLU A 81 6.81 2.82 7.62
N VAL A 82 5.58 2.36 7.39
CA VAL A 82 5.18 1.55 6.23
C VAL A 82 4.06 2.23 5.45
N TYR A 83 4.23 2.38 4.15
CA TYR A 83 3.26 3.06 3.27
C TYR A 83 3.42 2.67 1.80
N ILE A 84 2.40 2.98 1.01
CA ILE A 84 2.43 2.80 -0.45
C ILE A 84 2.84 4.11 -1.12
N LYS A 85 3.76 4.02 -2.09
CA LYS A 85 4.18 5.11 -2.95
C LYS A 85 3.99 4.70 -4.41
N LEU A 86 3.47 5.61 -5.23
CA LEU A 86 3.50 5.42 -6.68
C LEU A 86 4.89 5.83 -7.20
N ASP A 87 5.54 4.93 -7.94
CA ASP A 87 6.82 5.16 -8.62
C ASP A 87 6.62 5.26 -10.14
N GLY A 88 5.53 5.93 -10.54
CA GLY A 88 5.12 6.10 -11.93
C GLY A 88 3.65 5.77 -12.16
N GLY A 89 3.08 6.36 -13.22
CA GLY A 89 1.67 6.20 -13.57
C GLY A 89 0.72 6.88 -12.58
N LYS A 90 -0.53 6.42 -12.57
CA LYS A 90 -1.60 7.00 -11.74
C LYS A 90 -2.56 5.93 -11.25
N ALA A 91 -2.97 6.05 -10.00
CA ALA A 91 -4.07 5.25 -9.47
C ALA A 91 -5.40 5.70 -10.07
N HIS A 92 -6.31 4.74 -10.29
CA HIS A 92 -7.68 4.98 -10.68
C HIS A 92 -8.63 4.75 -9.49
N GLY A 93 -9.68 5.55 -9.44
CA GLY A 93 -10.62 5.56 -8.32
C GLY A 93 -10.54 6.87 -7.54
N GLY A 94 -11.51 7.09 -6.67
CA GLY A 94 -11.62 8.27 -5.83
C GLY A 94 -12.41 7.94 -4.57
N ASN A 95 -12.66 8.93 -3.73
CA ASN A 95 -13.24 8.73 -2.39
C ASN A 95 -14.55 7.93 -2.33
N ASN A 96 -15.32 7.87 -3.42
CA ASN A 96 -16.59 7.14 -3.48
C ASN A 96 -16.45 5.69 -3.96
N ASN A 97 -15.31 5.33 -4.55
CA ASN A 97 -15.06 4.05 -5.18
C ASN A 97 -13.88 3.35 -4.49
N LYS A 98 -14.18 2.38 -3.62
CA LYS A 98 -13.23 1.68 -2.74
C LYS A 98 -12.50 0.53 -3.46
N TYR A 99 -11.84 0.83 -4.58
CA TYR A 99 -11.16 -0.20 -5.37
C TYR A 99 -9.76 -0.53 -4.86
N SER A 100 -9.02 0.48 -4.41
CA SER A 100 -7.68 0.30 -3.87
C SER A 100 -7.73 0.02 -2.38
N THR A 101 -6.86 -0.87 -1.91
CA THR A 101 -6.79 -1.28 -0.51
C THR A 101 -5.34 -1.35 -0.05
N PHE A 102 -5.10 -0.96 1.21
CA PHE A 102 -3.86 -1.21 1.93
C PHE A 102 -4.23 -1.74 3.32
N SER A 103 -3.61 -2.83 3.75
CA SER A 103 -3.91 -3.47 5.03
C SER A 103 -2.69 -4.17 5.58
N GLY A 104 -2.65 -4.33 6.89
CA GLY A 104 -1.61 -5.08 7.57
C GLY A 104 -1.96 -5.37 9.02
N PHE A 105 -1.23 -6.31 9.61
CA PHE A 105 -1.38 -6.71 11.00
C PHE A 105 -0.09 -7.32 11.54
N ILE A 106 0.07 -7.30 12.86
CA ILE A 106 1.15 -8.00 13.55
C ILE A 106 0.87 -9.50 13.57
N ILE A 107 1.87 -10.32 13.22
CA ILE A 107 1.84 -11.78 13.30
C ILE A 107 2.39 -12.23 14.66
N TYR A 108 3.58 -11.73 15.02
CA TYR A 108 4.27 -12.04 16.28
C TYR A 108 4.89 -10.76 16.82
N ALA A 109 4.65 -10.46 18.09
CA ALA A 109 5.41 -9.44 18.82
C ALA A 109 6.75 -10.04 19.26
N ASP A 110 7.78 -9.19 19.33
CA ASP A 110 9.08 -9.56 19.89
C ASP A 110 9.03 -9.80 21.42
#